data_AF-A0A938DQ98-F1
#
_entry.id   AF-A0A938DQ98-F1
#
_cell.length_a   1.000
_cell.length_b   1.000
_cell.length_c   1.000
_cell.angle_alpha   90.00
_cell.angle_beta   90.00
_cell.angle_gamma   90.00
#
_symmetry.space_group_name_H-M   'P 1'
#
loop_
_entity.id
_entity.type
_entity.pdbx_description
1 polymer ?
#
loop_
_entity_poly.entity_id
_entity_poly.type
_entity_poly.pdbx_seq_one_letter_code
_entity_poly.pdbx_strand_id
1 'polypeptide(L)'
;MARGDANPAMPTFVTDYELREVDPSYLTASVKPKQFLHIDQEECILCEGCVDICPWKCIHMVSVDAIAEAVGTELPSEDPRAH
;
A
#
# COMPACT_ATOMS: atom_id res chain seq x y z
N MET A 1 13.74 23.71 -9.84
CA MET A 1 14.01 23.61 -8.38
C MET A 1 13.59 22.22 -7.95
N ALA A 2 14.56 21.45 -7.45
CA ALA A 2 14.57 20.01 -7.21
C ALA A 2 13.47 19.23 -7.96
N ARG A 3 13.82 18.65 -9.11
CA ARG A 3 13.19 17.40 -9.57
C ARG A 3 13.57 16.35 -8.52
N GLY A 4 12.94 16.44 -7.34
CA GLY A 4 13.04 15.39 -6.34
C GLY A 4 12.61 14.11 -7.03
N ASP A 5 13.36 13.04 -6.80
CA ASP A 5 12.98 11.71 -7.23
C ASP A 5 11.48 11.54 -6.97
N ALA A 6 10.70 11.27 -8.02
CA ALA A 6 9.26 11.06 -7.91
C ALA A 6 8.96 9.87 -6.99
N ASN A 7 9.97 9.05 -6.74
CA ASN A 7 9.96 7.97 -5.80
C ASN A 7 10.70 8.37 -4.50
N PRO A 8 9.99 8.71 -3.41
CA PRO A 8 10.63 8.85 -2.11
C PRO A 8 11.27 7.53 -1.69
N ALA A 9 12.29 7.58 -0.82
CA ALA A 9 12.88 6.37 -0.26
C ALA A 9 11.81 5.52 0.44
N MET A 10 11.95 4.20 0.35
CA MET A 10 11.07 3.25 1.03
C MET A 10 10.96 3.62 2.51
N PRO A 11 9.74 3.75 3.08
CA PRO A 11 9.59 3.96 4.50
C PRO A 11 10.15 2.76 5.25
N THR A 12 10.74 3.00 6.41
CA THR A 12 11.17 1.91 7.29
C THR A 12 9.92 1.22 7.83
N PHE A 13 9.71 -0.04 7.43
CA PHE A 13 8.64 -0.86 8.00
C PHE A 13 9.02 -1.22 9.44
N VAL A 14 8.44 -0.51 10.39
CA VAL A 14 8.57 -0.80 11.82
C VAL A 14 7.67 -1.97 12.18
N THR A 15 8.20 -2.93 12.95
CA THR A 15 7.46 -4.13 13.40
C THR A 15 7.25 -4.14 14.91
N ASP A 16 7.86 -3.17 15.60
CA ASP A 16 7.90 -2.94 17.03
C ASP A 16 6.82 -1.94 17.49
N TYR A 17 5.61 -2.05 16.92
CA TYR A 17 4.50 -1.18 17.29
C TYR A 17 4.09 -1.38 18.75
N GLU A 18 4.35 -0.37 19.58
CA GLU A 18 3.81 -0.27 20.94
C GLU A 18 2.56 0.62 20.94
N LEU A 19 1.50 0.16 21.62
CA LEU A 19 0.32 0.99 21.89
C LEU A 19 0.69 2.12 22.85
N ARG A 20 0.49 3.37 22.41
CA ARG A 20 0.72 4.58 23.20
C ARG A 20 -0.45 5.54 23.02
N GLU A 21 -0.78 6.26 24.09
CA GLU A 21 -1.70 7.39 24.00
C GLU A 21 -0.98 8.55 23.30
N VAL A 22 -1.66 9.17 22.33
CA VAL A 22 -1.12 10.29 21.54
C VAL A 22 -2.10 11.45 21.53
N ASP A 23 -1.57 12.67 21.43
CA ASP A 23 -2.39 13.89 21.30
C ASP A 23 -3.11 13.94 19.94
N PRO A 24 -4.34 14.49 19.86
CA PRO A 24 -5.08 14.61 18.59
C PRO A 24 -4.31 15.31 17.46
N SER A 25 -3.41 16.25 17.79
CA SER A 25 -2.59 16.95 16.79
C SER A 25 -1.67 16.00 16.01
N TYR A 26 -1.19 14.93 16.65
CA TYR A 26 -0.37 13.89 16.01
C TYR A 26 -1.13 13.18 14.88
N LEU A 27 -2.41 12.88 15.08
CA LEU A 27 -3.25 12.22 14.08
C LEU A 27 -3.49 13.15 12.87
N THR A 28 -3.72 14.43 13.13
CA THR A 28 -4.00 15.44 12.10
C THR A 28 -2.77 15.91 11.33
N ALA A 29 -1.57 15.63 11.81
CA ALA A 29 -0.32 15.96 11.13
C ALA A 29 -0.06 15.11 9.88
N SER A 30 -0.87 14.07 9.64
CA SER A 30 -0.72 13.15 8.51
C SER A 30 -0.66 13.90 7.17
N VAL A 31 0.44 13.68 6.46
CA VAL A 31 0.73 14.27 5.15
C VAL A 31 -0.27 13.78 4.11
N LYS A 32 -1.04 14.71 3.52
CA LYS A 32 -1.82 14.44 2.32
C LYS A 32 -0.87 13.99 1.20
N PRO A 33 -1.00 12.77 0.65
CA PRO A 33 -0.19 12.36 -0.49
C PRO A 33 -0.44 13.33 -1.65
N LYS A 34 0.64 13.90 -2.20
CA LYS A 34 0.59 15.03 -3.13
C LYS A 34 0.11 14.65 -4.54
N GLN A 35 -0.02 13.35 -4.84
CA GLN A 35 -0.36 12.85 -6.17
C GLN A 35 -1.29 11.64 -6.04
N PHE A 36 -2.51 11.77 -6.58
CA PHE A 36 -3.47 10.68 -6.65
C PHE A 36 -3.05 9.74 -7.80
N LEU A 37 -2.80 8.48 -7.50
CA LEU A 37 -2.52 7.44 -8.51
C LEU A 37 -3.85 6.75 -8.84
N HIS A 38 -4.39 7.03 -10.03
CA HIS A 38 -5.58 6.37 -10.56
C HIS A 38 -5.16 5.30 -11.56
N ILE A 39 -5.64 4.07 -11.39
CA ILE A 39 -5.39 2.94 -12.29
C ILE A 39 -6.69 2.60 -12.98
N ASP A 40 -6.73 2.77 -14.30
CA ASP A 40 -7.83 2.30 -15.15
C ASP A 40 -7.55 0.85 -15.56
N GLN A 41 -8.46 -0.06 -15.24
CA GLN A 41 -8.30 -1.48 -15.54
C GLN A 41 -8.58 -1.78 -17.02
N GLU A 42 -9.42 -0.98 -17.69
CA GLU A 42 -9.78 -1.21 -19.11
C GLU A 42 -8.60 -0.88 -20.03
N GLU A 43 -7.80 0.13 -19.67
CA GLU A 43 -6.63 0.58 -20.43
C GLU A 43 -5.30 -0.02 -19.91
N CYS A 44 -5.35 -0.88 -18.89
CA CYS A 44 -4.14 -1.46 -18.28
C CYS A 44 -3.48 -2.47 -19.23
N ILE A 45 -2.21 -2.22 -19.58
CA ILE A 45 -1.39 -3.12 -20.42
C ILE A 45 -0.40 -3.99 -19.62
N LEU A 46 -0.54 -4.04 -18.29
CA LEU A 46 0.34 -4.81 -17.39
C LEU A 46 1.83 -4.43 -17.49
N CYS A 47 2.13 -3.14 -17.69
CA CYS A 47 3.52 -2.64 -17.83
C CYS A 47 4.26 -2.39 -16.51
N GLU A 48 3.63 -2.67 -15.37
CA GLU A 48 4.20 -2.49 -14.02
C GLU A 48 4.52 -1.04 -13.60
N GLY A 49 4.26 -0.02 -14.43
CA GLY A 49 4.58 1.38 -14.08
C GLY A 49 3.89 1.92 -12.82
N CYS A 50 2.74 1.37 -12.44
CA CYS A 50 2.05 1.73 -11.20
C CYS A 50 2.77 1.22 -9.93
N VAL A 51 3.52 0.12 -10.02
CA VAL A 51 4.33 -0.43 -8.93
C VAL A 51 5.48 0.52 -8.59
N ASP A 52 6.16 1.01 -9.63
CA ASP A 52 7.33 1.89 -9.48
C ASP A 52 6.96 3.25 -8.89
N ILE A 53 5.86 3.85 -9.34
CA ILE A 53 5.46 5.20 -8.92
C ILE A 53 4.66 5.22 -7.62
N CYS A 54 4.31 4.07 -7.05
CA CYS A 54 3.53 4.02 -5.82
C CYS A 54 4.30 4.67 -4.65
N PRO A 55 3.81 5.78 -4.08
CA PRO A 55 4.50 6.47 -2.97
C PRO A 55 4.44 5.68 -1.66
N TRP A 56 3.43 4.81 -1.51
CA TRP A 56 3.23 3.95 -0.35
C TRP A 56 3.87 2.56 -0.51
N LYS A 57 4.38 2.24 -1.71
CA LYS A 57 5.01 0.96 -2.03
C LYS A 57 4.15 -0.27 -1.67
N CYS A 58 2.84 -0.14 -1.85
CA CYS A 58 1.83 -1.15 -1.51
C CYS A 58 1.15 -1.79 -2.74
N ILE A 59 1.60 -1.46 -3.95
CA ILE A 59 1.09 -2.03 -5.20
C ILE A 59 2.11 -3.03 -5.69
N HIS A 60 1.67 -4.25 -5.99
CA HIS A 60 2.53 -5.36 -6.39
C HIS A 60 1.97 -6.06 -7.62
N MET A 61 2.83 -6.37 -8.59
CA MET A 61 2.53 -7.33 -9.65
C MET A 61 2.97 -8.71 -9.15
N VAL A 62 2.07 -9.68 -9.19
CA VAL A 62 2.34 -11.06 -8.73
C VAL A 62 2.08 -12.04 -9.87
N SER A 63 2.72 -13.21 -9.81
CA SER A 63 2.43 -14.29 -10.75
C SER A 63 1.01 -14.82 -10.54
N VAL A 64 0.46 -15.45 -11.59
CA VAL A 64 -0.83 -16.13 -11.48
C VAL A 64 -0.80 -17.31 -10.50
N ASP A 65 0.37 -17.87 -10.24
CA ASP A 65 0.56 -18.95 -9.26
C ASP A 65 0.17 -18.50 -7.84
N ALA A 66 0.32 -17.20 -7.53
CA ALA A 66 -0.09 -16.64 -6.24
C ALA A 66 -1.59 -16.85 -5.96
N ILE A 67 -2.42 -17.00 -6.99
CA ILE A 67 -3.85 -17.32 -6.84
C ILE A 67 -4.02 -18.76 -6.34
N ALA A 68 -3.23 -19.70 -6.89
CA ALA A 68 -3.30 -21.11 -6.51
C ALA A 68 -2.74 -21.37 -5.11
N GLU A 69 -1.77 -20.56 -4.69
CA GLU A 69 -1.10 -20.68 -3.37
C GLU A 69 -1.83 -19.91 -2.26
N ALA A 70 -2.80 -19.06 -2.59
CA ALA A 70 -3.52 -18.25 -1.61
C ALA A 70 -4.37 -19.13 -0.67
N VAL A 71 -4.13 -19.00 0.63
CA VAL A 71 -4.87 -19.70 1.69
C VAL A 71 -5.91 -18.76 2.30
N GLY A 72 -7.11 -19.24 2.62
CA GLY A 72 -8.16 -18.44 3.23
C GLY A 72 -8.92 -17.53 2.25
N THR A 73 -8.93 -17.89 0.96
CA THR A 73 -9.69 -17.17 -0.08
C THR A 73 -11.15 -17.62 -0.16
N GLU A 74 -11.47 -18.74 0.47
CA GLU A 74 -12.78 -19.38 0.48
C GLU A 74 -13.84 -18.64 1.31
N LEU A 75 -13.43 -17.78 2.26
CA LEU A 75 -14.31 -17.10 3.22
C LEU A 75 -13.92 -15.62 3.41
N PRO A 76 -14.00 -14.77 2.36
CA PRO A 76 -13.58 -13.37 2.44
C PRO A 76 -14.42 -12.51 3.41
N SER A 77 -15.55 -13.03 3.90
CA SER A 77 -16.44 -12.36 4.85
C SER A 77 -16.15 -12.69 6.32
N GLU A 78 -15.35 -13.72 6.62
CA GLU A 78 -15.05 -14.11 7.99
C GLU A 78 -13.77 -13.41 8.46
N ASP A 79 -13.89 -12.55 9.48
CA ASP A 79 -12.73 -11.97 10.15
C ASP A 79 -12.05 -13.05 11.01
N PRO A 80 -10.79 -13.43 10.74
CA PRO A 80 -10.07 -14.42 11.53
C PRO A 80 -9.88 -14.03 13.01
N ARG A 81 -10.20 -12.78 13.35
CA ARG A 81 -10.11 -12.21 14.71
C ARG A 81 -11.47 -12.10 15.38
N ALA A 82 -12.57 -12.52 14.75
CA ALA A 82 -13.87 -12.60 15.41
C ALA A 82 -13.93 -13.87 16.27
N HIS A 83 -13.51 -13.76 17.54
CA HIS A 83 -13.69 -14.76 18.59
C HIS A 83 -14.80 -14.32 19.55
#